data_AF-A0A519XT96-F1
#
_entry.id   AF-A0A519XT96-F1
#
_cell.length_a   1.000
_cell.length_b   1.000
_cell.length_c   1.000
_cell.angle_alpha   90.00
_cell.angle_beta   90.00
_cell.angle_gamma   90.00
#
_symmetry.space_group_name_H-M   'P 1'
#
loop_
_entity.id
_entity.type
_entity.pdbx_description
1 polymer ?
#
loop_
_entity_poly.entity_id
_entity_poly.type
_entity_poly.pdbx_seq_one_letter_code
_entity_poly.pdbx_strand_id
1 'polypeptide(L)'
;MRLVLRLFALLVVGLVGIVLVNTLRLPNHQLAAGPPAPAVAVAPDSALAHLAGALRLATVSRTKYAETDTVPFDQLQAYLQRTFPLVQQRLKLQIVNHYGLLYEWPGTDPALKPLLLHQWESALQIRLQLVEGYGVRFGV
;
A
#
# COMPACT_ATOMS: atom_id res chain seq x y z
N MET A 1 2.43 -33.00 -40.10
CA MET A 1 1.67 -31.77 -39.80
C MET A 1 0.41 -32.01 -38.96
N ARG A 2 -0.51 -32.93 -39.33
CA ARG A 2 -1.77 -33.16 -38.58
C ARG A 2 -1.59 -33.60 -37.11
N LEU A 3 -0.55 -34.39 -36.81
CA LEU A 3 -0.22 -34.82 -35.44
C LEU A 3 0.19 -33.64 -34.54
N VAL A 4 1.04 -32.75 -35.08
CA VAL A 4 1.52 -31.55 -34.37
C VAL A 4 0.37 -30.61 -34.03
N LEU A 5 -0.57 -30.43 -34.96
CA LEU A 5 -1.80 -29.65 -34.73
C LEU A 5 -2.69 -30.24 -33.62
N ARG A 6 -2.83 -31.57 -33.54
CA ARG A 6 -3.61 -32.24 -32.48
C ARG A 6 -2.95 -32.10 -31.11
N LEU A 7 -1.63 -32.26 -31.04
CA LEU A 7 -0.86 -32.07 -29.81
C LEU A 7 -0.94 -30.62 -29.32
N PHE A 8 -0.85 -29.66 -30.25
CA PHE A 8 -1.00 -28.24 -29.94
C PHE A 8 -2.41 -27.92 -29.43
N ALA A 9 -3.45 -28.44 -30.08
CA ALA A 9 -4.83 -28.25 -29.61
C ALA A 9 -5.06 -28.84 -28.21
N LEU A 10 -4.53 -30.04 -27.93
CA LEU A 10 -4.59 -30.66 -26.61
C LEU A 10 -3.89 -29.82 -25.54
N LEU A 11 -2.72 -29.26 -25.87
CA LEU A 11 -1.97 -28.38 -24.97
C LEU A 11 -2.77 -27.10 -24.65
N VAL A 12 -3.38 -26.47 -25.65
CA VAL A 12 -4.22 -25.28 -25.46
C VAL A 12 -5.43 -25.61 -24.60
N VAL A 13 -6.12 -26.72 -24.84
CA VAL A 13 -7.26 -27.16 -24.03
C VAL A 13 -6.84 -27.41 -22.58
N GLY A 14 -5.69 -28.05 -22.36
CA GLY A 14 -5.12 -28.25 -21.03
C GLY A 14 -4.81 -26.94 -20.32
N LEU A 15 -4.17 -25.98 -21.01
CA LEU A 15 -3.87 -24.65 -20.48
C LEU A 15 -5.16 -23.91 -20.08
N VAL A 16 -6.18 -23.91 -20.95
CA VAL A 16 -7.48 -23.29 -20.66
C VAL A 16 -8.13 -23.93 -19.44
N GLY A 17 -8.11 -25.26 -19.33
CA GLY A 17 -8.62 -25.98 -18.17
C GLY A 17 -7.93 -25.57 -16.87
N ILE A 18 -6.59 -25.49 -16.88
CA ILE A 18 -5.80 -25.06 -15.71
C ILE A 18 -6.16 -23.62 -15.31
N VAL A 19 -6.22 -22.69 -16.27
CA VAL A 19 -6.56 -21.29 -16.02
C VAL A 19 -7.98 -21.17 -15.46
N LEU A 20 -8.94 -21.95 -15.97
CA LEU A 20 -10.31 -21.91 -15.50
C LEU A 20 -10.42 -22.46 -14.06
N VAL A 21 -9.76 -23.57 -13.77
CA VAL A 21 -9.71 -24.14 -12.41
C VAL A 21 -9.04 -23.18 -11.43
N ASN A 22 -7.94 -22.53 -11.84
CA ASN A 22 -7.27 -21.56 -10.99
C ASN A 22 -8.14 -20.32 -10.75
N THR A 23 -8.79 -19.81 -11.80
CA THR A 23 -9.71 -18.65 -11.70
C THR A 23 -10.90 -18.95 -10.79
N LEU A 24 -11.51 -20.13 -10.92
CA LEU A 24 -12.67 -20.52 -10.10
C LEU A 24 -12.29 -20.86 -8.65
N ARG A 25 -11.02 -21.17 -8.38
CA ARG A 25 -10.51 -21.43 -7.04
C ARG A 25 -10.04 -20.18 -6.31
N LEU A 26 -9.97 -19.02 -6.96
CA LEU A 26 -9.58 -17.79 -6.28
C LEU A 26 -10.65 -17.41 -5.23
N PRO A 27 -10.33 -17.44 -3.93
CA PRO A 27 -11.27 -17.03 -2.90
C PRO A 27 -11.50 -15.50 -3.00
N ASN A 28 -12.75 -15.07 -2.93
CA ASN A 28 -13.08 -13.65 -2.86
C ASN A 28 -12.68 -13.11 -1.48
N HIS A 29 -11.52 -12.47 -1.39
CA HIS A 29 -11.04 -11.80 -0.19
C HIS A 29 -11.57 -10.36 -0.03
N GLN A 30 -12.60 -9.98 -0.78
CA GLN A 30 -13.27 -8.71 -0.54
C GLN A 30 -13.87 -8.72 0.86
N LEU A 31 -13.35 -7.85 1.72
CA LEU A 31 -13.92 -7.60 3.04
C LEU A 31 -15.40 -7.25 2.84
N ALA A 32 -16.29 -8.03 3.46
CA ALA A 32 -17.71 -7.74 3.45
C ALA A 32 -17.90 -6.28 3.89
N ALA A 33 -18.60 -5.47 3.08
CA ALA A 33 -18.85 -4.08 3.42
C ALA A 33 -19.61 -4.05 4.76
N GLY A 34 -18.90 -3.66 5.82
CA GLY A 34 -19.53 -3.36 7.10
C GLY A 34 -20.47 -2.16 6.95
N PRO A 35 -21.32 -1.91 7.96
CA PRO A 35 -22.09 -0.67 7.99
C PRO A 35 -21.15 0.53 7.77
N PRO A 36 -21.55 1.52 6.95
CA PRO A 36 -20.70 2.66 6.63
C PRO A 36 -20.25 3.33 7.92
N ALA A 37 -18.94 3.54 8.04
CA ALA A 37 -18.37 4.22 9.18
C ALA A 37 -19.00 5.63 9.29
N PRO A 38 -19.24 6.14 10.51
CA PRO A 38 -19.73 7.50 10.69
C PRO A 38 -18.77 8.49 10.01
N ALA A 39 -19.34 9.51 9.37
CA ALA A 39 -18.56 10.53 8.68
C ALA A 39 -17.63 11.23 9.68
N VAL A 40 -16.32 11.05 9.49
CA VAL A 40 -15.32 11.81 10.23
C VAL A 40 -15.25 13.18 9.59
N ALA A 41 -15.52 14.23 10.36
CA ALA A 41 -15.35 15.61 9.92
C ALA A 41 -13.84 15.89 9.76
N VAL A 42 -13.31 15.69 8.56
CA VAL A 42 -11.97 16.15 8.20
C VAL A 42 -12.09 17.64 7.89
N ALA A 43 -11.36 18.48 8.64
CA ALA A 43 -11.30 19.90 8.33
C ALA A 43 -10.72 20.09 6.90
N PRO A 44 -11.50 20.62 5.95
CA PRO A 44 -11.12 20.62 4.53
C PRO A 44 -9.89 21.47 4.24
N ASP A 45 -9.68 22.54 5.01
CA ASP A 45 -8.67 23.55 4.69
C ASP A 45 -7.24 23.13 5.09
N SER A 46 -7.08 22.40 6.20
CA SER A 46 -5.75 21.97 6.66
C SER A 46 -5.17 20.85 5.80
N ALA A 47 -6.00 19.91 5.34
CA ALA A 47 -5.53 18.79 4.51
C ALA A 47 -4.99 19.28 3.15
N LEU A 48 -5.72 20.21 2.52
CA LEU A 48 -5.31 20.81 1.25
C LEU A 48 -4.01 21.62 1.41
N ALA A 49 -3.90 22.41 2.48
CA ALA A 49 -2.70 23.19 2.77
C ALA A 49 -1.49 22.27 3.03
N HIS A 50 -1.68 21.19 3.78
CA HIS A 50 -0.62 20.22 4.07
C HIS A 50 -0.12 19.53 2.79
N LEU A 51 -1.04 19.10 1.93
CA LEU A 51 -0.71 18.50 0.64
C LEU A 51 -0.01 19.50 -0.29
N ALA A 52 -0.52 20.72 -0.40
CA ALA A 52 0.10 21.77 -1.22
C ALA A 52 1.53 22.10 -0.74
N GLY A 53 1.79 22.08 0.56
CA GLY A 53 3.14 22.26 1.10
C GLY A 53 4.06 21.08 0.80
N ALA A 54 3.56 19.83 0.86
CA ALA A 54 4.33 18.65 0.49
C ALA A 54 4.70 18.64 -1.00
N LEU A 55 3.76 18.99 -1.88
CA LEU A 55 3.97 19.02 -3.34
C LEU A 55 5.02 20.05 -3.79
N ARG A 56 5.33 21.06 -2.97
CA ARG A 56 6.40 22.03 -3.26
C ARG A 56 7.80 21.43 -3.06
N LEU A 57 7.90 20.31 -2.36
CA LEU A 57 9.15 19.59 -2.14
C LEU A 57 9.31 18.58 -3.28
N ALA A 58 10.16 18.91 -4.25
CA ALA A 58 10.32 18.15 -5.48
C ALA A 58 11.11 16.84 -5.27
N THR A 59 10.49 15.82 -4.66
CA THR A 59 11.07 14.49 -4.45
C THR A 59 11.10 13.65 -5.72
N VAL A 60 12.00 14.02 -6.64
CA VAL A 60 12.18 13.35 -7.94
C VAL A 60 13.27 12.29 -7.81
N SER A 61 12.89 11.01 -7.84
CA SER A 61 13.83 9.89 -7.90
C SER A 61 14.31 9.63 -9.32
N ARG A 62 15.59 9.28 -9.51
CA ARG A 62 16.15 8.88 -10.81
C ARG A 62 16.41 7.37 -10.88
N THR A 63 16.46 6.83 -12.09
CA THR A 63 16.77 5.41 -12.36
C THR A 63 18.08 4.96 -11.71
N LYS A 64 19.07 5.85 -11.66
CA LYS A 64 20.30 5.65 -10.89
C LYS A 64 20.18 6.39 -9.55
N TYR A 65 20.20 5.62 -8.47
CA TYR A 65 20.08 6.16 -7.12
C TYR A 65 21.17 7.20 -6.80
N ALA A 66 22.42 6.97 -7.22
CA ALA A 66 23.53 7.89 -6.98
C ALA A 66 23.37 9.26 -7.68
N GLU A 67 22.48 9.38 -8.66
CA GLU A 67 22.20 10.63 -9.37
C GLU A 67 20.95 11.34 -8.82
N THR A 68 20.29 10.75 -7.81
CA THR A 68 19.10 11.33 -7.16
C THR A 68 19.53 12.36 -6.14
N ASP A 69 18.94 13.56 -6.22
CA ASP A 69 19.09 14.56 -5.17
C ASP A 69 18.28 14.13 -3.95
N THR A 70 18.96 13.87 -2.83
CA THR A 70 18.34 13.39 -1.60
C THR A 70 17.82 14.51 -0.72
N VAL A 71 18.27 15.75 -0.93
CA VAL A 71 17.91 16.90 -0.08
C VAL A 71 16.40 17.14 -0.03
N PRO A 72 15.63 17.06 -1.15
CA PRO A 72 14.18 17.20 -1.10
C PRO A 72 13.48 16.11 -0.26
N PHE A 73 14.05 14.91 -0.19
CA PHE A 73 13.49 13.81 0.59
C PHE A 73 13.67 14.05 2.10
N ASP A 74 14.83 14.55 2.52
CA ASP A 74 15.08 14.98 3.90
C ASP A 74 14.12 16.11 4.31
N GLN A 75 13.91 17.07 3.40
CA GLN A 75 12.98 18.18 3.63
C GLN A 75 11.54 17.68 3.76
N LEU A 76 11.13 16.71 2.95
CA LEU A 76 9.79 16.11 3.03
C LEU A 76 9.61 15.36 4.35
N GLN A 77 10.58 14.57 4.77
CA GLN A 77 10.53 13.87 6.05
C GLN A 77 10.40 14.86 7.22
N ALA A 78 11.21 15.92 7.24
CA ALA A 78 11.13 16.97 8.25
C ALA A 78 9.79 17.74 8.20
N TYR A 79 9.26 17.97 7.00
CA TYR A 79 7.96 18.60 6.80
C TYR A 79 6.84 17.74 7.38
N LEU A 80 6.83 16.43 7.12
CA LEU A 80 5.83 15.51 7.64
C LEU A 80 5.88 15.42 9.17
N GLN A 81 7.08 15.37 9.76
CA GLN A 81 7.25 15.38 11.22
C GLN A 81 6.68 16.65 11.87
N ARG A 82 6.91 17.82 11.25
CA ARG A 82 6.39 19.10 11.74
C ARG A 82 4.88 19.25 11.54
N THR A 83 4.37 18.75 10.42
CA THR A 83 2.97 18.96 10.00
C THR A 83 2.01 18.04 10.75
N PHE A 84 2.48 16.85 11.17
CA PHE A 84 1.65 15.84 11.85
C PHE A 84 2.18 15.50 13.25
N PRO A 85 2.21 16.45 14.20
CA PRO A 85 2.78 16.23 15.53
C PRO A 85 2.03 15.15 16.33
N LEU A 86 0.71 15.03 16.16
CA LEU A 86 -0.09 14.00 16.81
C LEU A 86 0.28 12.59 16.34
N VAL A 87 0.67 12.43 15.06
CA VAL A 87 1.11 11.14 14.53
C VAL A 87 2.42 10.74 15.20
N GLN A 88 3.37 11.67 15.30
CA GLN A 88 4.67 11.41 15.95
C GLN A 88 4.53 11.11 17.46
N GLN A 89 3.50 11.64 18.12
CA GLN A 89 3.24 11.39 19.53
C GLN A 89 2.52 10.05 19.79
N ARG A 90 1.64 9.64 18.89
CA ARG A 90 0.76 8.48 19.09
C ARG A 90 1.27 7.20 18.43
N LEU A 91 2.04 7.33 17.35
CA LEU A 91 2.58 6.21 16.59
C LEU A 91 4.08 6.11 16.81
N LYS A 92 4.58 4.89 16.78
CA LYS A 92 6.02 4.62 16.85
C LYS A 92 6.59 4.64 15.43
N LEU A 93 7.48 5.58 15.16
CA LEU A 93 8.19 5.68 13.89
C LEU A 93 9.41 4.75 13.86
N GLN A 94 9.51 3.95 12.81
CA GLN A 94 10.68 3.13 12.47
C GLN A 94 11.19 3.56 11.09
N ILE A 95 12.49 3.89 11.00
CA ILE A 95 13.11 4.31 9.74
C ILE A 95 13.81 3.10 9.11
N VAL A 96 13.44 2.77 7.87
CA VAL A 96 14.00 1.66 7.08
C VAL A 96 14.75 2.24 5.89
N ASN A 97 16.01 1.85 5.68
CA ASN A 97 16.82 2.29 4.54
C ASN A 97 16.85 3.83 4.35
N HIS A 98 16.97 4.57 5.45
CA HIS A 98 17.04 6.05 5.51
C HIS A 98 15.74 6.81 5.21
N TYR A 99 15.00 6.45 4.15
CA TYR A 99 13.81 7.18 3.69
C TYR A 99 12.49 6.43 3.83
N GLY A 100 12.52 5.13 4.17
CA GLY A 100 11.32 4.35 4.44
C GLY A 100 10.77 4.70 5.82
N LEU A 101 9.57 5.27 5.88
CA LEU A 101 8.89 5.62 7.12
C LEU A 101 7.83 4.57 7.45
N LEU A 102 8.07 3.76 8.48
CA LEU A 102 7.11 2.79 9.00
C LEU A 102 6.52 3.34 10.31
N TYR A 103 5.22 3.60 10.32
CA TYR A 103 4.51 4.02 11.51
C TYR A 103 3.74 2.84 12.10
N GLU A 104 4.07 2.47 13.33
CA GLU A 104 3.40 1.43 14.10
C GLU A 104 2.36 2.09 15.02
N TRP A 105 1.08 1.80 14.75
CA TRP A 105 -0.02 2.19 15.63
C TRP A 105 -0.46 0.98 16.45
N PRO A 106 -0.18 0.94 17.77
CA PRO A 106 -0.67 -0.15 18.62
C PRO A 106 -2.20 -0.12 18.69
N GLY A 107 -2.81 -1.24 18.33
CA GLY A 107 -4.25 -1.46 18.51
C GLY A 107 -4.60 -1.72 19.98
N THR A 108 -5.86 -1.50 20.34
CA THR A 108 -6.38 -1.75 21.70
C THR A 108 -6.31 -3.24 22.07
N ASP A 109 -6.44 -4.14 21.09
CA ASP A 109 -6.35 -5.58 21.27
C ASP A 109 -5.17 -6.15 20.45
N PRO A 110 -4.06 -6.55 21.12
CA PRO A 110 -2.89 -7.12 20.45
C PRO A 110 -3.10 -8.53 19.91
N ALA A 111 -4.21 -9.21 20.23
CA ALA A 111 -4.54 -10.52 19.67
C ALA A 111 -5.16 -10.42 18.26
N LEU A 112 -5.61 -9.22 17.86
CA LEU A 112 -6.12 -8.96 16.52
C LEU A 112 -4.97 -8.86 15.51
N LYS A 113 -5.26 -9.27 14.27
CA LYS A 113 -4.27 -9.20 13.19
C LYS A 113 -3.97 -7.74 12.81
N PRO A 114 -2.69 -7.38 12.61
CA PRO A 114 -2.32 -6.00 12.28
C PRO A 114 -2.83 -5.59 10.89
N LEU A 115 -3.19 -4.31 10.74
CA LEU A 115 -3.57 -3.71 9.46
C LEU A 115 -2.41 -2.92 8.87
N LEU A 116 -1.99 -3.29 7.66
CA LEU A 116 -1.01 -2.51 6.91
C LEU A 116 -1.73 -1.49 6.02
N LEU A 117 -1.52 -0.22 6.32
CA LEU A 117 -1.85 0.89 5.43
C LEU A 117 -0.54 1.35 4.78
N HIS A 118 -0.48 1.28 3.46
CA HIS A 118 0.69 1.71 2.72
C HIS A 118 0.27 2.72 1.65
N GLN A 119 0.98 3.83 1.61
CA GLN A 119 0.88 4.79 0.52
C GLN A 119 2.24 4.91 -0.15
N TRP A 120 2.23 4.88 -1.47
CA TRP A 120 3.46 5.09 -2.23
C TRP A 120 3.60 6.56 -2.58
N GLU A 121 4.62 7.21 -2.02
CA GLU A 121 4.92 8.63 -2.25
C GLU A 121 5.74 8.90 -3.53
N SER A 122 6.25 7.87 -4.23
CA SER A 122 7.00 8.02 -5.48
C SER A 122 6.34 7.24 -6.63
N ALA A 123 6.28 7.83 -7.81
CA ALA A 123 5.65 7.23 -8.98
C ALA A 123 6.56 6.16 -9.62
N LEU A 124 6.76 4.99 -9.00
CA LEU A 124 7.61 3.93 -9.58
C LEU A 124 7.26 2.49 -9.17
N GLN A 125 6.04 2.03 -9.47
CA GLN A 125 5.59 0.62 -9.61
C GLN A 125 6.58 -0.53 -9.27
N ILE A 126 6.25 -1.38 -8.26
CA ILE A 126 6.31 -2.87 -8.21
C ILE A 126 6.26 -3.49 -6.76
N ARG A 127 5.42 -4.55 -6.66
CA ARG A 127 5.26 -5.69 -5.73
C ARG A 127 4.86 -5.49 -4.26
N LEU A 128 3.54 -5.57 -4.04
CA LEU A 128 2.93 -5.98 -2.76
C LEU A 128 3.34 -7.43 -2.42
N GLN A 129 3.92 -7.67 -1.25
CA GLN A 129 3.83 -8.97 -0.59
C GLN A 129 2.51 -9.03 0.18
N LEU A 130 1.63 -9.92 -0.26
CA LEU A 130 0.36 -10.23 0.41
C LEU A 130 0.68 -10.89 1.76
N VAL A 131 0.33 -10.25 2.87
CA VAL A 131 0.12 -10.94 4.16
C VAL A 131 -1.35 -11.30 4.20
N GLU A 132 -1.68 -12.57 3.96
CA GLU A 132 -3.07 -13.05 3.89
C GLU A 132 -3.76 -13.12 5.26
N GLY A 133 -5.04 -12.74 5.26
CA GLY A 133 -6.01 -13.17 6.27
C GLY A 133 -6.65 -12.05 7.07
N TYR A 134 -7.44 -11.17 6.44
CA TYR A 134 -8.10 -10.05 7.08
C TYR A 134 -9.59 -10.31 7.36
N GLY A 135 -9.98 -10.14 8.63
CA GLY A 135 -11.35 -9.91 9.08
C GLY A 135 -11.26 -8.95 10.27
N VAL A 136 -11.73 -7.72 10.10
CA VAL A 136 -11.63 -6.66 11.12
C VAL A 136 -13.03 -6.31 11.61
N ARG A 137 -13.25 -6.40 12.93
CA ARG A 137 -14.38 -5.75 13.62
C ARG A 137 -13.79 -4.61 14.45
N PHE A 138 -14.17 -3.38 14.13
CA PHE A 138 -13.84 -2.22 14.95
C PHE A 138 -14.81 -2.20 16.14
N GLY A 139 -14.28 -2.45 17.35
CA GLY A 139 -14.96 -2.16 18.60
C GLY A 139 -14.61 -0.74 19.03
N VAL A 140 -15.65 0.03 19.36
CA VAL A 140 -15.59 1.41 19.90
C VAL A 140 -14.90 1.42 21.26
#